data_AF-A0A921ZVJ4-F1
#
_entry.id   AF-A0A921ZVJ4-F1
#
_cell.length_a   1.000
_cell.length_b   1.000
_cell.length_c   1.000
_cell.angle_alpha   90.00
_cell.angle_beta   90.00
_cell.angle_gamma   90.00
#
_symmetry.space_group_name_H-M   'P 1'
#
loop_
_entity.id
_entity.type
_entity.pdbx_description
1 polymer ?
#
loop_
_entity_poly.entity_id
_entity_poly.type
_entity_poly.pdbx_seq_one_letter_code
_entity_poly.pdbx_strand_id
1 'polypeptide(L)'
;MHRRRGPNFTYVSGCVKYMIFVLNFIFWLDTVYDVMINISLVIALLGGVVFIVSFAGCVGALRENTCLLKFYSLCLLILFLVEMGGAVCGFVFPRSLHGLLELSFTEKIVHAYRDDQDLQNFIDFAQKDFHCCGFNCSSPSVERCGVPYSCCINATDISSGLVNIMCGYGVQNYPVAEASKRVWTSGCIEIVRSWAEHNLYTIASVALGVALSQLFVIYLAKTLEGQIELQKARWQT
;
A
#
# COMPACT_ATOMS: atom_id res chain seq x y z
N MET A 1 -40.14 -13.85 45.84
CA MET A 1 -39.60 -14.60 44.67
C MET A 1 -39.92 -13.82 43.39
N HIS A 2 -39.07 -12.88 42.98
CA HIS A 2 -39.16 -12.23 41.66
C HIS A 2 -38.18 -12.92 40.72
N ARG A 3 -38.74 -13.66 39.76
CA ARG A 3 -38.02 -14.40 38.73
C ARG A 3 -37.36 -13.40 37.77
N ARG A 4 -36.09 -13.04 37.97
CA ARG A 4 -35.29 -12.37 36.94
C ARG A 4 -35.11 -13.37 35.80
N ARG A 5 -35.83 -13.17 34.69
CA ARG A 5 -35.45 -13.74 33.38
C ARG A 5 -34.03 -13.23 33.10
N GLY A 6 -33.06 -14.14 33.02
CA GLY A 6 -31.79 -13.82 32.38
C GLY A 6 -32.09 -13.37 30.96
N PRO A 7 -31.52 -12.26 30.46
CA PRO A 7 -31.64 -11.94 29.05
C PRO A 7 -30.97 -13.07 28.27
N ASN A 8 -31.77 -13.71 27.43
CA ASN A 8 -31.37 -14.80 26.55
C ASN A 8 -30.08 -14.44 25.81
N PHE A 9 -29.12 -15.34 25.95
CA PHE A 9 -27.85 -15.40 25.25
C PHE A 9 -28.09 -15.76 23.78
N THR A 10 -28.69 -14.87 22.97
CA THR A 10 -28.74 -15.02 21.50
C THR A 10 -29.19 -13.73 20.77
N TYR A 11 -28.78 -12.55 21.22
CA TYR A 11 -28.68 -11.43 20.30
C TYR A 11 -27.30 -11.55 19.66
N VAL A 12 -27.22 -12.00 18.41
CA VAL A 12 -26.01 -11.73 17.61
C VAL A 12 -25.91 -10.20 17.60
N SER A 13 -25.05 -9.66 18.46
CA SER A 13 -24.92 -8.23 18.70
C SER A 13 -24.76 -7.53 17.35
N GLY A 14 -25.38 -6.37 17.15
CA GLY A 14 -25.21 -5.60 15.91
C GLY A 14 -23.74 -5.47 15.51
N CYS A 15 -22.84 -5.43 16.50
CA CYS A 15 -21.39 -5.44 16.34
C CYS A 15 -20.85 -6.69 15.62
N VAL A 16 -21.39 -7.88 15.89
CA VAL A 16 -21.00 -9.13 15.22
C VAL A 16 -21.46 -9.10 13.76
N LYS A 17 -22.64 -8.55 13.46
CA LYS A 17 -23.08 -8.36 12.06
C LYS A 17 -22.21 -7.37 11.28
N TYR A 18 -21.81 -6.24 11.88
CA TYR A 18 -20.91 -5.29 11.23
C TYR A 18 -19.50 -5.87 11.05
N MET A 19 -19.00 -6.61 12.05
CA MET A 19 -17.71 -7.30 11.95
C MET A 19 -17.73 -8.38 10.86
N ILE A 20 -18.80 -9.18 10.79
CA ILE A 20 -18.99 -10.20 9.73
C ILE A 20 -19.18 -9.54 8.36
N PHE A 21 -19.86 -8.40 8.26
CA PHE A 21 -20.04 -7.67 7.00
C PHE A 21 -18.73 -7.09 6.50
N VAL A 22 -17.91 -6.49 7.37
CA VAL A 22 -16.59 -5.97 7.00
C VAL A 22 -15.60 -7.10 6.72
N LEU A 23 -15.62 -8.19 7.48
CA LEU A 23 -14.80 -9.37 7.18
C LEU A 23 -15.24 -10.05 5.89
N ASN A 24 -16.55 -10.14 5.60
CA ASN A 24 -17.04 -10.61 4.30
C ASN A 24 -16.66 -9.65 3.19
N PHE A 25 -16.71 -8.33 3.40
CA PHE A 25 -16.31 -7.35 2.40
C PHE A 25 -14.81 -7.40 2.13
N ILE A 26 -13.97 -7.49 3.16
CA ILE A 26 -12.52 -7.70 3.04
C ILE A 26 -12.23 -9.02 2.32
N PHE A 27 -12.89 -10.12 2.71
CA PHE A 27 -12.71 -11.44 2.08
C PHE A 27 -13.23 -11.48 0.63
N TRP A 28 -14.32 -10.78 0.34
CA TRP A 28 -14.87 -10.64 -1.01
C TRP A 28 -13.99 -9.77 -1.90
N LEU A 29 -13.34 -8.75 -1.33
CA LEU A 29 -12.34 -7.92 -2.01
C LEU A 29 -11.03 -8.68 -2.28
N ASP A 30 -10.57 -9.52 -1.35
CA ASP A 30 -9.42 -10.42 -1.54
C ASP A 30 -9.71 -11.48 -2.64
N THR A 31 -10.98 -11.85 -2.81
CA THR A 31 -11.40 -12.76 -3.89
C THR A 31 -11.45 -12.06 -5.27
N VAL A 32 -11.54 -10.72 -5.31
CA VAL A 32 -11.43 -9.89 -6.54
C VAL A 32 -9.97 -9.47 -6.81
N TYR A 33 -9.12 -9.50 -5.78
CA TYR A 33 -7.71 -9.07 -5.75
C TYR A 33 -6.81 -9.77 -6.79
N ASP A 34 -7.10 -11.02 -7.15
CA ASP A 34 -6.27 -11.76 -8.11
C ASP A 34 -6.59 -11.43 -9.59
N VAL A 35 -7.69 -10.71 -9.88
CA VAL A 35 -8.25 -10.64 -11.25
C VAL A 35 -8.12 -9.29 -11.95
N MET A 36 -7.94 -8.14 -11.29
CA MET A 36 -7.86 -6.83 -12.00
C MET A 36 -6.81 -5.87 -11.43
N ILE A 37 -5.56 -6.03 -11.89
CA ILE A 37 -4.39 -5.19 -11.54
C ILE A 37 -4.52 -3.82 -12.22
N ASN A 38 -5.32 -2.93 -11.65
CA ASN A 38 -5.24 -1.49 -11.91
C ASN A 38 -4.73 -0.82 -10.64
N ILE A 39 -3.58 -0.15 -10.71
CA ILE A 39 -2.97 0.53 -9.55
C ILE A 39 -3.91 1.54 -8.90
N SER A 40 -4.72 2.21 -9.73
CA SER A 40 -5.76 3.16 -9.30
C SER A 40 -6.83 2.53 -8.42
N LEU A 41 -7.27 1.29 -8.71
CA LEU A 41 -8.27 0.60 -7.91
C LEU A 41 -7.71 0.19 -6.54
N VAL A 42 -6.45 -0.25 -6.49
CA VAL A 42 -5.79 -0.61 -5.23
C VAL A 42 -5.70 0.61 -4.30
N ILE A 43 -5.26 1.75 -4.82
CA ILE A 43 -5.17 3.00 -4.05
C ILE A 43 -6.56 3.46 -3.59
N ALA A 44 -7.57 3.41 -4.46
CA ALA A 44 -8.94 3.78 -4.12
C ALA A 44 -9.53 2.89 -3.01
N LEU A 45 -9.30 1.58 -3.06
CA LEU A 45 -9.76 0.64 -2.04
C LEU A 45 -9.08 0.87 -0.69
N LEU A 46 -7.75 1.01 -0.69
CA LEU A 46 -6.99 1.34 0.53
C LEU A 46 -7.48 2.64 1.15
N GLY A 47 -7.68 3.68 0.34
CA GLY A 47 -8.26 4.95 0.78
C GLY A 47 -9.66 4.80 1.36
N GLY A 48 -10.52 4.00 0.73
CA GLY A 48 -11.87 3.69 1.22
C GLY A 48 -11.88 3.00 2.58
N VAL A 49 -10.99 2.01 2.79
CA VAL A 49 -10.85 1.33 4.09
C VAL A 49 -10.40 2.31 5.17
N VAL A 50 -9.37 3.12 4.89
CA VAL A 50 -8.88 4.14 5.83
C VAL A 50 -9.97 5.15 6.18
N PHE A 51 -10.76 5.57 5.19
CA PHE A 51 -11.89 6.48 5.39
C PHE A 51 -12.96 5.87 6.31
N ILE A 52 -13.38 4.63 6.06
CA ILE A 52 -14.40 3.95 6.87
C ILE A 52 -13.94 3.78 8.32
N VAL A 53 -12.69 3.32 8.52
CA VAL A 53 -12.12 3.13 9.86
C VAL A 53 -12.03 4.47 10.60
N SER A 54 -11.55 5.52 9.92
CA SER A 54 -11.44 6.87 10.50
C SER A 54 -12.81 7.44 10.85
N PHE A 55 -13.80 7.30 9.97
CA PHE A 55 -15.17 7.74 10.21
C PHE A 55 -15.80 6.99 11.38
N ALA A 56 -15.61 5.67 11.48
CA ALA A 56 -16.09 4.87 12.61
C ALA A 56 -15.45 5.30 13.94
N GLY A 57 -14.15 5.63 13.94
CA GLY A 57 -13.46 6.18 15.12
C GLY A 57 -14.04 7.52 15.55
N CYS A 58 -14.16 8.48 14.62
CA CYS A 58 -14.69 9.81 14.89
C CYS A 58 -16.15 9.76 15.37
N VAL A 59 -17.03 9.04 14.66
CA VAL A 59 -18.46 8.92 15.03
C VAL A 59 -18.62 8.10 16.31
N GLY A 60 -17.82 7.06 16.51
CA GLY A 60 -17.83 6.24 17.71
C GLY A 60 -17.51 7.06 18.97
N ALA A 61 -16.52 7.96 18.88
CA ALA A 61 -16.18 8.89 19.96
C ALA A 61 -17.27 9.94 20.18
N LEU A 62 -17.75 10.62 19.12
CA LEU A 62 -18.75 11.70 19.24
C LEU A 62 -20.13 11.22 19.70
N ARG A 63 -20.54 10.01 19.30
CA ARG A 63 -21.85 9.44 19.65
C ARG A 63 -21.81 8.51 20.86
N GLU A 64 -20.66 8.39 21.53
CA GLU A 64 -20.42 7.46 22.63
C GLU A 64 -20.90 6.02 22.30
N ASN A 65 -20.71 5.62 21.04
CA ASN A 65 -21.17 4.33 20.54
C ASN A 65 -20.05 3.29 20.68
N THR A 66 -20.15 2.48 21.73
CA THR A 66 -19.15 1.47 22.10
C THR A 66 -18.98 0.39 21.04
N CYS A 67 -19.98 0.16 20.18
CA CYS A 67 -19.87 -0.78 19.07
C CYS A 67 -18.89 -0.29 17.99
N LEU A 68 -19.03 0.99 17.58
CA LEU A 68 -18.14 1.61 16.59
C LEU A 68 -16.72 1.76 17.13
N LEU A 69 -16.59 2.10 18.42
CA LEU A 69 -15.29 2.25 19.07
C LEU A 69 -14.56 0.90 19.23
N LYS A 70 -15.29 -0.18 19.49
CA LYS A 70 -14.76 -1.56 19.48
C LYS A 70 -14.30 -1.97 18.09
N PHE A 71 -15.08 -1.68 17.06
CA PHE A 71 -14.72 -1.95 15.67
C PHE A 71 -13.44 -1.19 15.27
N TYR A 72 -13.39 0.11 15.54
CA TYR A 72 -12.20 0.94 15.30
C TYR A 72 -10.94 0.36 15.97
N SER A 73 -11.03 0.03 17.26
CA SER A 73 -9.91 -0.53 18.02
C SER A 73 -9.47 -1.91 17.49
N LEU A 74 -10.41 -2.74 17.04
CA LEU A 74 -10.12 -4.05 16.45
C LEU A 74 -9.40 -3.90 15.10
N CYS A 75 -9.86 -2.99 14.24
CA CYS A 75 -9.20 -2.71 12.96
C CYS A 75 -7.76 -2.22 13.16
N LEU A 76 -7.53 -1.29 14.09
CA LEU A 76 -6.17 -0.82 14.41
C LEU A 76 -5.28 -1.93 14.96
N LEU A 77 -5.83 -2.83 15.79
CA LEU A 77 -5.07 -3.99 16.29
C LEU A 77 -4.67 -4.94 15.14
N ILE A 78 -5.57 -5.22 14.19
CA ILE A 78 -5.25 -6.04 13.02
C ILE A 78 -4.16 -5.38 12.18
N LEU A 79 -4.26 -4.06 11.94
CA LEU A 79 -3.24 -3.31 11.20
C LEU A 79 -1.86 -3.37 11.89
N PHE A 80 -1.83 -3.22 13.21
CA PHE A 80 -0.60 -3.35 14.00
C PHE A 80 0.02 -4.76 13.88
N LEU A 81 -0.80 -5.81 13.93
CA LEU A 81 -0.32 -7.18 13.75
C LEU A 81 0.20 -7.44 12.33
N VAL A 82 -0.45 -6.89 11.31
CA VAL A 82 0.02 -6.96 9.91
C VAL A 82 1.32 -6.19 9.74
N GLU A 83 1.45 -5.00 10.32
CA GLU A 83 2.67 -4.21 10.30
C GLU A 83 3.83 -4.95 10.97
N MET A 84 3.58 -5.60 12.11
CA MET A 84 4.58 -6.41 12.80
C MET A 84 4.94 -7.68 12.04
N GLY A 85 3.96 -8.37 11.46
CA GLY A 85 4.20 -9.50 10.58
C GLY A 85 5.04 -9.10 9.35
N GLY A 86 4.70 -7.98 8.71
CA GLY A 86 5.43 -7.43 7.58
C GLY A 86 6.87 -7.06 7.93
N ALA A 87 7.08 -6.39 9.07
CA ALA A 87 8.42 -6.04 9.55
C ALA A 87 9.27 -7.29 9.83
N VAL A 88 8.71 -8.31 10.49
CA VAL A 88 9.42 -9.57 10.77
C VAL A 88 9.71 -10.31 9.46
N CYS A 89 8.73 -10.47 8.57
CA CYS A 89 8.92 -11.14 7.29
C CYS A 89 9.98 -10.44 6.42
N GLY A 90 9.93 -9.10 6.36
CA GLY A 90 10.91 -8.30 5.61
C GLY A 90 12.32 -8.40 6.17
N PHE A 91 12.46 -8.49 7.50
CA PHE A 91 13.75 -8.63 8.15
C PHE A 91 14.33 -10.06 8.03
N VAL A 92 13.49 -11.09 8.20
CA VAL A 92 13.94 -12.50 8.22
C VAL A 92 14.16 -13.06 6.82
N PHE A 93 13.33 -12.68 5.83
CA PHE A 93 13.33 -13.27 4.49
C PHE A 93 13.59 -12.25 3.36
N PRO A 94 14.70 -11.50 3.38
CA PRO A 94 14.96 -10.47 2.37
C PRO A 94 15.06 -11.07 0.96
N ARG A 95 15.68 -12.26 0.81
CA ARG A 95 15.83 -12.92 -0.50
C ARG A 95 14.49 -13.30 -1.14
N SER A 96 13.58 -13.87 -0.35
CA SER A 96 12.25 -14.25 -0.83
C SER A 96 11.42 -13.02 -1.18
N LEU A 97 11.53 -11.95 -0.39
CA LEU A 97 10.86 -10.68 -0.66
C LEU A 97 11.35 -10.06 -1.97
N HIS A 98 12.67 -10.08 -2.21
CA HIS A 98 13.25 -9.57 -3.46
C HIS A 98 12.77 -10.38 -4.68
N GLY A 99 12.79 -11.71 -4.61
CA GLY A 99 12.33 -12.56 -5.71
C GLY A 99 10.84 -12.36 -6.02
N LEU A 100 10.00 -12.20 -4.99
CA LEU A 100 8.58 -11.92 -5.17
C LEU A 100 8.35 -10.52 -5.79
N LEU A 101 9.14 -9.53 -5.38
CA LEU A 101 9.08 -8.17 -5.94
C LEU A 101 9.52 -8.18 -7.41
N GLU A 102 10.64 -8.82 -7.76
CA GLU A 102 11.09 -8.93 -9.15
C GLU A 102 10.09 -9.66 -10.04
N LEU A 103 9.52 -10.78 -9.59
CA LEU A 103 8.51 -11.52 -10.35
C LEU A 103 7.23 -10.69 -10.54
N SER A 104 6.74 -10.06 -9.46
CA SER A 104 5.51 -9.26 -9.51
C SER A 104 5.69 -8.01 -10.36
N PHE A 105 6.83 -7.33 -10.29
CA PHE A 105 7.13 -6.17 -11.12
C PHE A 105 7.39 -6.57 -12.57
N THR A 106 8.13 -7.64 -12.85
CA THR A 106 8.52 -7.93 -14.24
C THR A 106 7.37 -8.52 -15.06
N GLU A 107 6.64 -9.50 -14.52
CA GLU A 107 5.56 -10.17 -15.27
C GLU A 107 4.31 -9.29 -15.38
N LYS A 108 3.83 -8.73 -14.26
CA LYS A 108 2.55 -8.01 -14.27
C LYS A 108 2.70 -6.59 -14.82
N ILE A 109 3.76 -5.88 -14.44
CA ILE A 109 3.87 -4.46 -14.77
C ILE A 109 4.38 -4.23 -16.18
N VAL A 110 5.34 -5.02 -16.68
CA VAL A 110 5.86 -4.81 -18.05
C VAL A 110 4.78 -5.06 -19.10
N HIS A 111 3.91 -6.05 -18.89
CA HIS A 111 2.79 -6.34 -19.79
C HIS A 111 1.68 -5.28 -19.68
N ALA A 112 1.30 -4.88 -18.47
CA ALA A 112 0.23 -3.90 -18.26
C ALA A 112 0.66 -2.44 -18.51
N TYR A 113 1.96 -2.13 -18.54
CA TYR A 113 2.49 -0.77 -18.69
C TYR A 113 1.97 -0.02 -19.92
N ARG A 114 1.74 -0.73 -21.04
CA ARG A 114 1.22 -0.10 -22.27
C ARG A 114 -0.31 -0.10 -22.36
N ASP A 115 -0.97 -0.95 -21.58
CA ASP A 115 -2.43 -1.12 -21.62
C ASP A 115 -3.14 -0.19 -20.62
N ASP A 116 -2.47 0.19 -19.52
CA ASP A 116 -3.01 1.05 -18.47
C ASP A 116 -2.24 2.39 -18.39
N GLN A 117 -2.92 3.48 -18.75
CA GLN A 117 -2.36 4.85 -18.74
C GLN A 117 -2.00 5.34 -17.33
N ASP A 118 -2.74 4.90 -16.30
CA ASP A 118 -2.47 5.29 -14.92
C ASP A 118 -1.20 4.59 -14.43
N LEU A 119 -1.06 3.30 -14.75
CA LEU A 119 0.14 2.53 -14.48
C LEU A 119 1.35 3.12 -15.22
N GLN A 120 1.17 3.49 -16.49
CA GLN A 120 2.20 4.16 -17.29
C GLN A 120 2.68 5.46 -16.61
N ASN A 121 1.75 6.33 -16.22
CA ASN A 121 2.07 7.60 -15.58
C ASN A 121 2.79 7.41 -14.24
N PHE A 122 2.36 6.45 -13.44
CA PHE A 122 2.99 6.13 -12.15
C PHE A 122 4.44 5.63 -12.32
N ILE A 123 4.67 4.77 -13.31
CA ILE A 123 6.00 4.23 -13.59
C ILE A 123 6.90 5.29 -14.20
N ASP A 124 6.38 6.11 -15.12
CA ASP A 124 7.10 7.25 -15.68
C ASP A 124 7.53 8.24 -14.59
N PHE A 125 6.67 8.47 -13.59
CA PHE A 125 7.00 9.28 -12.43
C PHE A 125 8.12 8.64 -11.61
N ALA A 126 8.01 7.35 -11.27
CA ALA A 126 9.02 6.64 -10.51
C ALA A 126 10.38 6.59 -11.24
N GLN A 127 10.39 6.34 -12.55
CA GLN A 127 11.61 6.31 -13.36
C GLN A 127 12.32 7.67 -13.39
N LYS A 128 11.56 8.76 -13.47
CA LYS A 128 12.09 10.13 -13.41
C LYS A 128 12.62 10.49 -12.03
N ASP A 129 11.90 10.13 -10.96
CA ASP A 129 12.24 10.48 -9.58
C ASP A 129 13.44 9.66 -9.05
N PHE A 130 13.47 8.37 -9.34
CA PHE A 130 14.55 7.47 -8.94
C PHE A 130 15.70 7.38 -9.94
N HIS A 131 15.63 8.06 -11.09
CA HIS A 131 16.66 8.02 -12.14
C HIS A 131 17.04 6.58 -12.53
N CYS A 132 16.02 5.79 -12.81
CA CYS A 132 16.15 4.36 -13.07
C CYS A 132 15.39 3.95 -14.32
N CYS A 133 15.71 2.79 -14.88
CA CYS A 133 14.96 2.25 -16.01
C CYS A 133 14.80 0.73 -15.93
N GLY A 134 13.75 0.22 -16.58
CA GLY A 134 13.51 -1.21 -16.77
C GLY A 134 13.84 -1.64 -18.20
N PHE A 135 14.50 -2.78 -18.37
CA PHE A 135 15.00 -3.24 -19.66
C PHE A 135 14.34 -4.56 -20.05
N ASN A 136 13.73 -4.62 -21.24
CA ASN A 136 13.29 -5.88 -21.82
C ASN A 136 13.60 -5.94 -23.32
N CYS A 137 14.60 -6.75 -23.69
CA CYS A 137 14.93 -7.07 -25.09
C CYS A 137 14.22 -8.32 -25.61
N SER A 138 13.49 -9.05 -24.76
CA SER A 138 12.89 -10.35 -25.09
C SER A 138 11.52 -10.23 -25.76
N SER A 139 10.98 -9.02 -25.89
CA SER A 139 9.70 -8.76 -26.54
C SER A 139 9.81 -8.83 -28.07
N PRO A 140 8.82 -9.40 -28.79
CA PRO A 140 8.77 -9.40 -30.25
C PRO A 140 8.37 -8.04 -30.85
N SER A 141 8.09 -7.03 -30.04
CA SER A 141 7.66 -5.69 -30.47
C SER A 141 8.73 -4.91 -31.24
N VAL A 142 8.29 -3.92 -32.03
CA VAL A 142 9.18 -2.98 -32.73
C VAL A 142 9.97 -2.07 -31.78
N GLU A 143 9.50 -1.93 -30.54
CA GLU A 143 10.19 -1.18 -29.48
C GLU A 143 11.09 -2.06 -28.61
N ARG A 144 11.36 -3.30 -29.04
CA ARG A 144 12.32 -4.18 -28.37
C ARG A 144 13.64 -3.45 -28.16
N CYS A 145 14.29 -3.73 -27.02
CA CYS A 145 15.57 -3.13 -26.70
C CYS A 145 15.53 -1.59 -26.61
N GLY A 146 14.33 -1.00 -26.52
CA GLY A 146 14.09 0.40 -26.25
C GLY A 146 13.53 0.65 -24.84
N VAL A 147 13.52 1.91 -24.44
CA VAL A 147 13.00 2.37 -23.14
C VAL A 147 12.10 3.60 -23.32
N PRO A 148 11.13 3.85 -22.41
CA PRO A 148 10.26 5.02 -22.49
C PRO A 148 11.04 6.33 -22.28
N TYR A 149 10.43 7.45 -22.68
CA TYR A 149 11.02 8.79 -22.61
C TYR A 149 11.33 9.24 -21.16
N SER A 150 10.64 8.68 -20.17
CA SER A 150 10.86 8.88 -18.74
C SER A 150 12.26 8.42 -18.27
N CYS A 151 12.92 7.54 -19.02
CA CYS A 151 14.29 7.12 -18.76
C CYS A 151 15.37 8.03 -19.37
N CYS A 152 15.01 9.06 -20.13
CA CYS A 152 15.96 10.00 -20.74
C CYS A 152 16.61 10.93 -19.70
N ILE A 153 17.94 11.05 -19.69
CA ILE A 153 18.66 11.91 -18.73
C ILE A 153 18.41 13.39 -19.01
N ASN A 154 18.34 13.77 -20.29
CA ASN A 154 18.19 15.15 -20.74
C ASN A 154 17.15 15.24 -21.88
N ALA A 155 15.89 14.90 -21.58
CA ALA A 155 14.83 14.97 -22.59
C ALA A 155 14.64 16.38 -23.17
N THR A 156 15.10 17.43 -22.48
CA THR A 156 14.91 18.84 -22.86
C THR A 156 16.13 19.51 -23.51
N ASP A 157 17.23 18.78 -23.74
CA ASP A 157 18.52 19.40 -24.10
C ASP A 157 18.86 19.24 -25.58
N ILE A 158 18.07 19.93 -26.42
CA ILE A 158 18.50 20.38 -27.74
C ILE A 158 18.05 21.83 -27.83
N SER A 159 18.92 22.71 -28.33
CA SER A 159 18.86 24.18 -28.45
C SER A 159 17.60 24.80 -29.08
N SER A 160 16.51 24.05 -29.20
CA SER A 160 15.22 24.38 -29.80
C SER A 160 14.02 24.21 -28.86
N GLY A 161 14.20 23.79 -27.60
CA GLY A 161 13.09 23.60 -26.65
C GLY A 161 12.18 22.41 -26.98
N LEU A 162 12.65 21.46 -27.80
CA LEU A 162 11.91 20.29 -28.25
C LEU A 162 12.29 19.07 -27.40
N VAL A 163 11.31 18.35 -26.86
CA VAL A 163 11.53 17.15 -26.05
C VAL A 163 12.00 15.99 -26.93
N ASN A 164 13.18 15.42 -26.67
CA ASN A 164 13.67 14.22 -27.35
C ASN A 164 12.98 12.96 -26.80
N ILE A 165 11.78 12.69 -27.31
CA ILE A 165 10.98 11.51 -26.96
C ILE A 165 11.56 10.19 -27.51
N MET A 166 12.56 10.24 -28.40
CA MET A 166 13.16 9.07 -29.05
C MET A 166 14.52 8.67 -28.48
N CYS A 167 14.96 9.26 -27.37
CA CYS A 167 16.28 8.97 -26.78
C CYS A 167 16.49 7.48 -26.46
N GLY A 168 15.41 6.77 -26.14
CA GLY A 168 15.40 5.38 -25.73
C GLY A 168 15.29 4.38 -26.88
N TYR A 169 15.14 4.82 -28.13
CA TYR A 169 14.95 3.91 -29.25
C TYR A 169 16.22 3.09 -29.54
N GLY A 170 16.12 1.76 -29.43
CA GLY A 170 17.23 0.85 -29.69
C GLY A 170 18.46 1.06 -28.82
N VAL A 171 18.31 1.70 -27.64
CA VAL A 171 19.42 2.10 -26.77
C VAL A 171 20.22 0.88 -26.27
N GLN A 172 19.58 -0.29 -26.15
CA GLN A 172 20.25 -1.51 -25.70
C GLN A 172 21.11 -2.18 -26.78
N ASN A 173 21.11 -1.68 -28.03
CA ASN A 173 22.06 -2.12 -29.06
C ASN A 173 23.45 -1.46 -28.90
N TYR A 174 23.54 -0.39 -28.11
CA TYR A 174 24.78 0.33 -27.85
C TYR A 174 25.50 -0.26 -26.63
N PRO A 175 26.84 -0.14 -26.54
CA PRO A 175 27.56 -0.48 -25.32
C PRO A 175 27.08 0.39 -24.15
N VAL A 176 27.10 -0.16 -22.94
CA VAL A 176 26.61 0.51 -21.71
C VAL A 176 27.24 1.90 -21.51
N ALA A 177 28.50 2.07 -21.88
CA ALA A 177 29.21 3.36 -21.80
C ALA A 177 28.64 4.46 -22.71
N GLU A 178 27.96 4.08 -23.80
CA GLU A 178 27.28 5.02 -24.69
C GLU A 178 25.81 5.17 -24.32
N ALA A 179 25.15 4.09 -23.91
CA ALA A 179 23.77 4.11 -23.42
C ALA A 179 23.60 5.01 -22.18
N SER A 180 24.54 4.93 -21.23
CA SER A 180 24.54 5.74 -19.99
C SER A 180 24.65 7.24 -20.20
N LYS A 181 25.00 7.70 -21.41
CA LYS A 181 24.99 9.13 -21.77
C LYS A 181 23.62 9.61 -22.22
N ARG A 182 22.73 8.70 -22.60
CA ARG A 182 21.41 9.00 -23.20
C ARG A 182 20.27 8.69 -22.22
N VAL A 183 20.39 7.57 -21.49
CA VAL A 183 19.34 7.06 -20.59
C VAL A 183 19.92 6.62 -19.25
N TRP A 184 19.08 6.58 -18.23
CA TRP A 184 19.38 5.92 -16.97
C TRP A 184 19.52 4.41 -17.19
N THR A 185 20.71 3.87 -16.96
CA THR A 185 21.02 2.43 -17.16
C THR A 185 20.81 1.57 -15.92
N SER A 186 20.55 2.19 -14.78
CA SER A 186 20.38 1.50 -13.49
C SER A 186 19.00 0.85 -13.39
N GLY A 187 18.93 -0.38 -12.89
CA GLY A 187 17.65 -1.05 -12.65
C GLY A 187 16.86 -0.37 -11.55
N CYS A 188 15.55 -0.20 -11.75
CA CYS A 188 14.68 0.44 -10.74
C CYS A 188 14.63 -0.32 -9.42
N ILE A 189 14.60 -1.64 -9.46
CA ILE A 189 14.57 -2.47 -8.25
C ILE A 189 15.88 -2.34 -7.47
N GLU A 190 17.01 -2.27 -8.17
CA GLU A 190 18.35 -2.13 -7.60
C GLU A 190 18.53 -0.77 -6.93
N ILE A 191 18.03 0.31 -7.56
CA ILE A 191 18.07 1.66 -6.97
C ILE A 191 17.19 1.73 -5.74
N VAL A 192 15.95 1.22 -5.79
CA VAL A 192 15.05 1.22 -4.63
C VAL A 192 15.68 0.46 -3.47
N ARG A 193 16.31 -0.69 -3.76
CA ARG A 193 17.05 -1.45 -2.75
C ARG A 193 18.22 -0.67 -2.17
N SER A 194 19.08 -0.10 -3.02
CA SER A 194 20.23 0.68 -2.59
C SER A 194 19.81 1.88 -1.73
N TRP A 195 18.74 2.56 -2.15
CA TRP A 195 18.12 3.65 -1.38
C TRP A 195 17.60 3.16 -0.03
N ALA A 196 16.93 2.00 0.02
CA ALA A 196 16.42 1.43 1.26
C ALA A 196 17.54 1.00 2.22
N GLU A 197 18.62 0.41 1.71
CA GLU A 197 19.80 0.04 2.51
C GLU A 197 20.49 1.30 3.08
N HIS A 198 20.59 2.36 2.29
CA HIS A 198 21.17 3.63 2.74
C HIS A 198 20.29 4.38 3.75
N ASN A 199 18.98 4.34 3.56
CA ASN A 199 17.99 5.04 4.40
C ASN A 199 17.34 4.13 5.44
N LEU A 200 17.95 2.98 5.75
CA LEU A 200 17.38 1.97 6.63
C LEU A 200 16.97 2.55 7.99
N TYR A 201 17.81 3.41 8.58
CA TYR A 201 17.51 4.07 9.86
C TYR A 201 16.28 4.97 9.77
N THR A 202 16.14 5.72 8.68
CA THR A 202 14.98 6.59 8.44
C THR A 202 13.70 5.76 8.34
N ILE A 203 13.73 4.71 7.52
CA ILE A 203 12.60 3.79 7.32
C ILE A 203 12.21 3.11 8.64
N ALA A 204 13.19 2.59 9.39
CA ALA A 204 12.97 1.97 10.68
C ALA A 204 12.38 2.95 11.71
N SER A 205 12.84 4.20 11.72
CA SER A 205 12.30 5.23 12.61
C SER A 205 10.84 5.57 12.29
N VAL A 206 10.49 5.66 11.00
CA VAL A 206 9.12 5.94 10.55
C VAL A 206 8.21 4.78 10.91
N ALA A 207 8.62 3.54 10.64
CA ALA A 207 7.86 2.35 11.00
C ALA A 207 7.64 2.26 12.52
N LEU A 208 8.67 2.49 13.33
CA LEU A 208 8.53 2.51 14.79
C LEU A 208 7.59 3.63 15.25
N GLY A 209 7.68 4.81 14.63
CA GLY A 209 6.78 5.93 14.92
C GLY A 209 5.32 5.60 14.63
N VAL A 210 5.04 4.94 13.49
CA VAL A 210 3.70 4.46 13.13
C VAL A 210 3.20 3.45 14.16
N ALA A 211 3.99 2.41 14.48
CA ALA A 211 3.63 1.41 15.48
C ALA A 211 3.32 2.03 16.86
N LEU A 212 4.15 2.96 17.34
CA LEU A 212 3.92 3.66 18.62
C LEU A 212 2.66 4.53 18.58
N SER A 213 2.42 5.24 17.46
CA SER A 213 1.22 6.05 17.30
C SER A 213 -0.05 5.20 17.31
N GLN A 214 -0.03 4.03 16.68
CA GLN A 214 -1.16 3.10 16.70
C GLN A 214 -1.44 2.60 18.12
N LEU A 215 -0.42 2.17 18.86
CA LEU A 215 -0.57 1.72 20.25
C LEU A 215 -1.17 2.81 21.13
N PHE A 216 -0.72 4.06 20.97
CA PHE A 216 -1.26 5.19 21.69
C PHE A 216 -2.75 5.42 21.38
N VAL A 217 -3.13 5.39 20.11
CA VAL A 217 -4.52 5.57 19.68
C VAL A 217 -5.41 4.43 20.17
N ILE A 218 -4.94 3.18 20.13
CA ILE A 218 -5.66 2.02 20.68
C ILE A 218 -5.86 2.19 22.19
N TYR A 219 -4.83 2.61 22.92
CA TYR A 219 -4.93 2.89 24.35
C TYR A 219 -6.01 3.93 24.66
N LEU A 220 -6.03 5.05 23.91
CA LEU A 220 -7.05 6.08 24.07
C LEU A 220 -8.45 5.56 23.75
N ALA A 221 -8.62 4.83 22.64
CA ALA A 221 -9.90 4.27 22.24
C ALA A 221 -10.45 3.29 23.30
N LYS A 222 -9.58 2.43 23.87
CA LYS A 222 -9.97 1.50 24.94
C LYS A 222 -10.27 2.18 26.27
N THR A 223 -9.54 3.25 26.59
CA THR A 223 -9.84 4.05 27.78
C THR A 223 -11.21 4.71 27.67
N LEU A 224 -11.51 5.31 26.51
CA LEU A 224 -12.81 5.92 26.24
C LEU A 224 -13.94 4.89 26.26
N GLU A 225 -13.73 3.71 25.67
CA GLU A 225 -14.67 2.59 25.71
C GLU A 225 -15.03 2.22 27.16
N GLY A 226 -14.02 2.06 28.01
CA GLY A 226 -14.22 1.75 29.44
C GLY A 226 -14.99 2.83 30.19
N GLN A 227 -14.70 4.11 29.91
CA GLN A 227 -15.43 5.23 30.52
C GLN A 227 -16.91 5.23 30.15
N ILE A 228 -17.25 4.99 28.88
CA ILE A 228 -18.63 4.96 28.40
C ILE A 228 -19.41 3.79 29.02
N GLU A 229 -18.81 2.59 29.09
CA GLU A 229 -19.46 1.43 29.71
C GLU A 229 -19.70 1.64 31.21
N LEU A 230 -18.75 2.27 31.93
CA LEU A 230 -18.93 2.65 33.34
C LEU A 230 -20.03 3.70 33.52
N GLN A 231 -20.12 4.69 32.63
CA GLN A 231 -21.21 5.66 32.64
C GLN A 231 -22.56 4.94 32.44
N LYS A 232 -22.69 4.10 31.42
CA LYS A 232 -23.92 3.32 31.15
C LYS A 232 -24.34 2.44 32.33
N ALA A 233 -23.39 1.80 33.02
CA ALA A 233 -23.68 1.00 34.20
C ALA A 233 -24.25 1.85 35.36
N ARG A 234 -23.73 3.07 35.58
CA ARG A 234 -24.27 3.98 36.60
C ARG A 234 -25.72 4.39 36.33
N TRP A 235 -26.10 4.62 35.07
CA TRP A 235 -27.47 5.00 34.71
C TRP A 235 -28.50 3.86 34.85
N GLN A 236 -28.05 2.61 34.98
CA GLN A 236 -28.92 1.43 35.13
C GLN A 236 -29.18 1.04 36.58
N THR A 237 -28.57 1.75 37.54
CA THR A 237 -28.73 1.52 38.99
C THR A 237 -29.71 2.53 39.55
#